data_AF-A0A1Z5SJC2-F1
#
_entry.id   AF-A0A1Z5SJC2-F1
#
_cell.length_a   1.000
_cell.length_b   1.000
_cell.length_c   1.000
_cell.angle_alpha   90.00
_cell.angle_beta   90.00
_cell.angle_gamma   90.00
#
_symmetry.space_group_name_H-M   'P 1'
#
loop_
_entity.id
_entity.type
_entity.pdbx_description
1 polymer ?
#
loop_
_entity_poly.entity_id
_entity_poly.type
_entity_poly.pdbx_seq_one_letter_code
_entity_poly.pdbx_strand_id
1 'polypeptide(L)'
;MKEAVKIKESLLAIVLVGVLLYFLFRRIEVLYVVFAIGILGLASSGFAGFVHKWFGRLTGIIGHINNTILLSLIYWLVLVPVAFFMKKKTGVILKKPANSNFIDRQHLFTKNDLNNTW
;
A
#
# COMPACT_ATOMS: atom_id res chain seq x y z
N MET A 1 9.75 21.51 17.85
CA MET A 1 10.86 20.53 17.87
C MET A 1 10.65 19.34 16.92
N LYS A 2 9.55 18.57 17.02
CA LYS A 2 9.33 17.37 16.17
C LYS A 2 9.36 17.65 14.66
N GLU A 3 8.86 18.79 14.22
CA GLU A 3 8.80 19.16 12.79
C GLU A 3 10.18 19.49 12.20
N ALA A 4 10.99 20.26 12.92
CA ALA A 4 12.36 20.58 12.49
C ALA A 4 13.23 19.32 12.34
N VAL A 5 13.01 18.30 13.19
CA VAL A 5 13.69 17.00 13.07
C VAL A 5 13.27 16.29 11.78
N LYS A 6 11.97 16.21 11.49
CA LYS A 6 11.46 15.60 10.24
C LYS A 6 11.98 16.28 8.97
N ILE A 7 12.12 17.61 9.01
CA ILE A 7 12.70 18.37 7.89
C ILE A 7 14.16 17.95 7.66
N LYS A 8 14.95 17.81 8.74
CA LYS A 8 16.34 17.34 8.65
C LYS A 8 16.45 15.89 8.17
N GLU A 9 15.60 15.00 8.69
CA GLU A 9 15.51 13.61 8.23
C GLU A 9 15.17 13.51 6.74
N SER A 10 14.27 14.38 6.27
CA SER A 10 13.90 14.41 4.85
C SER A 10 15.02 14.93 3.96
N LEU A 11 15.75 15.97 4.40
CA LEU A 11 16.95 16.43 3.71
C LEU A 11 18.01 15.33 3.62
N LEU A 12 18.23 14.60 4.72
CA LEU A 12 19.14 13.46 4.74
C LEU A 12 18.70 12.37 3.75
N ALA A 13 17.40 12.03 3.73
CA ALA A 13 16.85 11.06 2.81
C ALA A 13 17.06 11.47 1.34
N ILE A 14 16.84 12.75 1.01
CA ILE A 14 17.07 13.29 -0.34
C ILE A 14 18.55 13.17 -0.72
N VAL A 15 19.46 13.52 0.20
CA VAL A 15 20.90 13.39 -0.04
C VAL A 15 21.29 11.93 -0.26
N LEU A 16 20.80 11.00 0.56
CA LEU A 16 21.07 9.57 0.41
C LEU A 16 20.55 9.03 -0.92
N VAL A 17 19.31 9.36 -1.31
CA VAL A 17 18.77 8.97 -2.62
C VAL A 17 19.61 9.56 -3.75
N GLY A 18 20.01 10.83 -3.64
CA GLY A 18 20.89 11.48 -4.61
C GLY A 18 22.26 10.80 -4.77
N VAL A 19 22.87 10.38 -3.66
CA VAL A 19 24.12 9.60 -3.68
C VAL A 19 23.91 8.21 -4.29
N LEU A 20 22.79 7.55 -4.00
CA LEU A 20 22.43 6.27 -4.63
C LEU A 20 22.29 6.44 -6.15
N LEU A 21 21.65 7.53 -6.61
CA LEU A 21 21.57 7.87 -8.04
C LEU A 21 22.95 8.09 -8.66
N TYR A 22 23.90 8.70 -7.94
CA TYR A 22 25.29 8.78 -8.39
C TYR A 22 25.90 7.39 -8.62
N PHE A 23 25.72 6.43 -7.70
CA PHE A 23 26.25 5.08 -7.88
C PHE A 23 25.63 4.35 -9.08
N LEU A 24 24.36 4.61 -9.38
CA LEU A 24 23.66 3.99 -10.51
C LEU A 24 24.06 4.59 -11.85
N PHE A 25 24.08 5.92 -11.97
CA PHE A 25 24.32 6.62 -13.23
C PHE A 25 25.79 7.01 -13.44
N ARG A 26 26.62 6.96 -12.40
CA ARG A 26 28.04 7.35 -12.37
C ARG A 26 28.31 8.77 -12.89
N ARG A 27 27.33 9.68 -12.81
CA ARG A 27 27.45 11.07 -13.26
C ARG A 27 27.79 12.00 -12.10
N ILE A 28 28.96 12.62 -12.15
CA ILE A 28 29.44 13.51 -11.08
C ILE A 28 28.58 14.76 -10.89
N GLU A 29 27.91 15.22 -11.95
CA GLU A 29 26.94 16.32 -11.92
C GLU A 29 25.87 16.12 -10.84
N VAL A 30 25.39 14.88 -10.66
CA VAL A 30 24.39 14.53 -9.64
C VAL A 30 24.94 14.81 -8.24
N LEU A 31 26.22 14.52 -8.01
CA LEU A 31 26.85 14.72 -6.71
C LEU A 31 26.95 16.21 -6.38
N TYR A 32 27.31 17.06 -7.35
CA TYR A 32 27.37 18.51 -7.15
C TYR A 32 25.99 19.09 -6.79
N VAL A 33 24.94 18.67 -7.51
CA VAL A 33 23.57 19.12 -7.23
C VAL A 33 23.13 18.71 -5.83
N VAL A 34 23.36 17.45 -5.46
CA VAL A 34 22.98 16.91 -4.16
C VAL A 34 23.74 17.59 -3.02
N PHE A 35 25.02 17.85 -3.22
CA PHE A 35 25.86 18.56 -2.25
C PHE A 35 25.39 20.00 -2.05
N ALA A 36 25.06 20.70 -3.14
CA ALA A 36 24.51 22.05 -3.07
C ALA A 36 23.17 22.09 -2.32
N ILE A 37 22.27 21.13 -2.58
CA ILE A 37 20.99 21.00 -1.85
C ILE A 37 21.23 20.75 -0.36
N GLY A 38 22.20 19.90 -0.02
CA GLY A 38 22.57 19.62 1.38
C GLY A 38 23.06 20.88 2.11
N ILE A 39 23.98 21.63 1.50
CA ILE A 39 24.51 22.88 2.07
C ILE A 39 23.40 23.92 2.22
N LEU A 40 22.61 24.16 1.16
CA LEU A 40 21.53 25.14 1.19
C LEU A 40 20.45 24.77 2.20
N GLY A 41 20.16 23.48 2.36
CA GLY A 41 19.24 22.96 3.38
C GLY A 41 19.73 23.13 4.81
N LEU A 42 21.05 23.06 5.04
CA LEU A 42 21.66 23.34 6.34
C LEU A 42 21.72 24.84 6.64
N ALA A 43 21.98 25.66 5.62
CA ALA A 43 22.12 27.11 5.77
C ALA A 43 20.78 27.85 5.94
N SER A 44 19.68 27.33 5.36
CA SER A 44 18.39 28.00 5.38
C SER A 44 17.24 27.05 5.75
N SER A 45 16.60 27.34 6.89
CA SER A 45 15.41 26.63 7.35
C SER A 45 14.21 26.81 6.39
N GLY A 46 14.10 27.96 5.73
CA GLY A 46 13.07 28.21 4.73
C GLY A 46 13.24 27.34 3.48
N PHE A 47 14.47 27.23 2.98
CA PHE A 47 14.78 26.35 1.85
C PHE A 47 14.56 24.88 2.21
N ALA A 48 15.03 24.46 3.38
CA ALA A 48 14.80 23.12 3.90
C ALA A 48 13.32 22.75 3.96
N GLY A 49 12.46 23.66 4.44
CA GLY A 49 11.01 23.48 4.49
C GLY A 49 10.37 23.37 3.11
N PHE A 50 10.82 24.18 2.14
CA PHE A 50 10.37 24.10 0.76
C PHE A 50 10.71 22.75 0.13
N VAL A 51 11.97 22.33 0.25
CA VAL A 51 12.46 21.05 -0.29
C VAL A 51 11.73 19.88 0.36
N HIS A 52 11.55 19.90 1.69
CA HIS A 52 10.78 18.88 2.41
C HIS A 52 9.35 18.75 1.87
N LYS A 53 8.64 19.87 1.68
CA LYS A 53 7.27 19.86 1.16
C LYS A 53 7.21 19.38 -0.28
N TRP A 54 8.15 19.78 -1.12
CA TRP A 54 8.22 19.34 -2.52
C TRP A 54 8.50 17.84 -2.62
N PHE A 55 9.50 17.37 -1.88
CA PHE A 55 9.84 15.95 -1.81
C PHE A 55 8.68 15.12 -1.26
N GLY A 56 8.01 15.58 -0.20
CA GLY A 56 6.84 14.92 0.37
C GLY A 56 5.70 14.71 -0.63
N ARG A 57 5.47 15.67 -1.54
CA ARG A 57 4.48 15.50 -2.63
C ARG A 57 4.91 14.42 -3.63
N LEU A 58 6.19 14.40 -4.01
CA LEU A 58 6.70 13.36 -4.90
C LEU A 58 6.60 11.97 -4.29
N THR A 59 7.06 11.81 -3.05
CA THR A 59 6.99 10.53 -2.34
C THR A 59 5.55 10.11 -2.08
N GLY A 60 4.62 11.06 -1.87
CA GLY A 60 3.20 10.77 -1.73
C GLY A 60 2.61 10.17 -3.01
N ILE A 61 2.96 10.71 -4.18
CA ILE A 61 2.52 10.18 -5.48
C ILE A 61 3.10 8.77 -5.71
N ILE A 62 4.41 8.60 -5.50
CA ILE A 62 5.08 7.30 -5.64
C ILE A 62 4.48 6.27 -4.66
N GLY A 63 4.23 6.68 -3.42
CA GLY A 63 3.63 5.85 -2.39
C GLY A 63 2.20 5.43 -2.75
N HIS A 64 1.41 6.33 -3.33
CA HIS A 64 0.05 6.01 -3.78
C HIS A 64 0.05 4.99 -4.93
N ILE A 65 0.95 5.16 -5.91
CA ILE A 65 1.15 4.21 -7.00
C ILE A 65 1.56 2.84 -6.45
N ASN A 66 2.56 2.81 -5.56
CA ASN A 66 3.04 1.58 -4.95
C ASN A 66 1.95 0.86 -4.16
N ASN A 67 1.14 1.59 -3.38
CA ASN A 67 0.06 0.99 -2.60
C ASN A 67 -1.00 0.36 -3.51
N THR A 68 -1.39 1.04 -4.59
CA THR A 68 -2.34 0.51 -5.57
C THR A 68 -1.78 -0.72 -6.28
N ILE A 69 -0.52 -0.70 -6.69
CA ILE A 69 0.13 -1.84 -7.35
C ILE A 69 0.23 -3.02 -6.39
N LEU A 70 0.71 -2.80 -5.16
CA LEU A 70 0.89 -3.86 -4.17
C LEU A 70 -0.44 -4.51 -3.81
N LEU A 71 -1.48 -3.71 -3.56
CA LEU A 71 -2.82 -4.22 -3.26
C LEU A 71 -3.41 -4.99 -4.45
N SER A 72 -3.24 -4.47 -5.66
CA SER A 72 -3.68 -5.15 -6.89
C SER A 72 -2.97 -6.48 -7.07
N LEU A 73 -1.66 -6.53 -6.79
CA LEU A 73 -0.84 -7.73 -6.88
C LEU A 73 -1.26 -8.77 -5.84
N ILE A 74 -1.49 -8.36 -4.59
CA ILE A 74 -2.04 -9.24 -3.55
C ILE A 74 -3.42 -9.77 -3.94
N TYR A 75 -4.30 -8.91 -4.47
CA TYR A 75 -5.63 -9.32 -4.93
C TYR A 75 -5.53 -10.42 -5.99
N TRP A 76 -4.72 -10.20 -7.03
CA TRP A 76 -4.61 -11.15 -8.14
C TRP A 76 -3.85 -12.43 -7.80
N LEU A 77 -2.81 -12.37 -6.96
CA LEU A 77 -2.00 -13.54 -6.62
C LEU A 77 -2.58 -14.36 -5.46
N VAL A 78 -3.34 -13.75 -4.56
CA VAL A 78 -3.85 -14.41 -3.35
C VAL A 78 -5.37 -14.55 -3.41
N LEU A 79 -6.11 -13.44 -3.51
CA LEU A 79 -7.56 -13.46 -3.38
C LEU A 79 -8.24 -14.14 -4.58
N VAL A 80 -7.80 -13.88 -5.81
CA VAL A 80 -8.39 -14.45 -7.02
C VAL A 80 -8.27 -15.98 -7.06
N PRO A 81 -7.08 -16.59 -6.82
CA PRO A 81 -6.96 -18.05 -6.76
C PRO A 81 -7.80 -18.65 -5.65
N VAL A 82 -7.79 -18.05 -4.46
CA VAL A 82 -8.60 -18.50 -3.33
C VAL A 82 -10.09 -18.50 -3.67
N ALA A 83 -10.58 -17.43 -4.30
CA ALA A 83 -11.97 -17.33 -4.75
C ALA A 83 -12.32 -18.42 -5.78
N PHE A 84 -11.41 -18.73 -6.70
CA PHE A 84 -11.61 -19.80 -7.68
C PHE A 84 -11.67 -21.19 -7.02
N PHE A 85 -10.83 -21.46 -6.02
CA PHE A 85 -10.88 -22.69 -5.24
C PHE A 85 -12.16 -22.80 -4.39
N MET A 86 -12.57 -21.70 -3.74
CA MET A 86 -13.81 -21.67 -2.97
C MET A 86 -15.02 -21.94 -3.87
N LYS A 87 -15.10 -21.28 -5.04
CA LYS A 87 -16.19 -21.48 -6.01
C LYS A 87 -16.37 -22.95 -6.43
N LYS A 88 -15.30 -23.75 -6.42
CA LYS A 88 -15.36 -25.20 -6.70
C LYS A 88 -15.80 -26.04 -5.49
N LYS A 89 -15.50 -25.61 -4.27
CA LYS A 89 -15.77 -26.36 -3.04
C LYS A 89 -17.15 -26.07 -2.45
N THR A 90 -17.54 -24.80 -2.38
CA THR A 90 -18.87 -24.40 -1.95
C THR A 90 -19.77 -24.43 -3.17
N GLY A 91 -20.79 -25.29 -3.18
CA GLY A 91 -21.85 -25.34 -4.18
C GLY A 91 -22.71 -24.08 -4.14
N VAL A 92 -22.10 -22.92 -4.34
CA VAL A 92 -22.77 -21.62 -4.30
C VAL A 92 -23.76 -21.59 -5.46
N ILE A 93 -25.04 -21.43 -5.13
CA ILE A 93 -26.10 -21.30 -6.11
C ILE A 93 -25.98 -19.89 -6.72
N LEU A 94 -25.33 -19.81 -7.89
CA LEU A 94 -25.04 -18.54 -8.58
C LEU A 94 -26.24 -17.96 -9.34
N LYS A 95 -27.30 -18.76 -9.55
CA LYS A 95 -28.52 -18.35 -10.23
C LYS A 95 -29.70 -18.54 -9.29
N LYS A 96 -30.52 -17.49 -9.13
CA LYS A 96 -31.78 -17.55 -8.39
C LYS A 96 -32.62 -18.73 -8.91
N PRO A 97 -33.02 -19.70 -8.06
CA PRO A 97 -34.07 -20.65 -8.42
C PRO A 97 -35.35 -19.86 -8.66
N ALA A 98 -36.12 -20.21 -9.68
CA ALA A 98 -37.17 -19.40 -10.32
C ALA A 98 -38.08 -18.61 -9.34
N ASN A 99 -38.36 -19.15 -8.14
CA ASN A 99 -39.28 -18.54 -7.16
C ASN A 99 -38.62 -18.09 -5.85
N SER A 100 -37.58 -18.76 -5.34
CA SER A 100 -37.02 -18.50 -4.01
C SER A 100 -35.63 -19.12 -3.85
N ASN A 101 -34.73 -18.48 -3.09
CA ASN A 101 -33.45 -19.07 -2.66
C ASN A 101 -33.60 -19.99 -1.44
N PHE A 102 -34.79 -20.04 -0.84
CA PHE A 102 -35.07 -20.97 0.25
C PHE A 102 -35.23 -22.38 -0.31
N ILE A 103 -34.44 -23.29 0.23
CA ILE A 103 -34.60 -24.73 0.04
C ILE A 103 -35.61 -25.21 1.08
N ASP A 104 -36.64 -25.93 0.63
CA ASP A 104 -37.57 -26.58 1.54
C ASP A 104 -36.86 -27.76 2.20
N ARG A 105 -36.62 -27.64 3.51
CA ARG A 105 -35.90 -28.64 4.30
C ARG A 105 -36.94 -29.39 5.10
N GLN A 106 -37.37 -30.54 4.59
CA GLN A 106 -38.20 -31.49 5.35
C GLN A 106 -37.34 -32.23 6.39
N HIS A 107 -36.81 -31.47 7.35
CA HIS A 107 -36.01 -32.01 8.45
C HIS A 107 -36.91 -32.32 9.64
N LEU A 108 -36.94 -33.59 10.05
CA LEU A 108 -37.61 -34.01 11.27
C LEU A 108 -36.70 -33.68 12.46
N PHE A 109 -37.14 -32.76 13.31
CA PHE A 109 -36.38 -32.32 14.47
C PHE A 109 -36.05 -33.49 15.40
N THR A 110 -34.78 -33.62 15.72
CA THR A 110 -34.27 -34.60 16.67
C THR A 110 -33.84 -33.90 17.96
N LYS A 111 -33.69 -34.67 19.05
CA LYS A 111 -33.27 -34.15 20.35
C LYS A 111 -31.90 -33.45 20.30
N ASN A 112 -31.05 -33.82 19.33
CA ASN A 112 -29.74 -33.20 19.12
C ASN A 112 -29.83 -31.79 18.51
N ASP A 113 -30.89 -31.47 17.76
CA ASP A 113 -31.08 -30.15 17.15
C ASP A 113 -31.40 -29.06 18.19
N LEU A 114 -31.77 -29.47 19.41
CA LEU A 114 -32.01 -28.59 20.56
C LEU A 114 -30.72 -28.25 21.33
N ASN A 115 -29.58 -28.82 20.94
CA ASN A 115 -28.31 -28.56 21.59
C ASN A 115 -27.59 -27.43 20.84
N ASN A 116 -27.35 -26.29 21.52
CA ASN A 116 -26.82 -25.04 20.95
C ASN A 116 -27.69 -24.45 19.82
N THR A 117 -28.90 -24.01 20.16
CA THR A 117 -29.86 -23.39 19.23
C THR A 117 -29.50 -21.96 18.78
N TRP A 118 -28.28 -21.48 19.05
CA TRP A 118 -27.84 -20.10 18.85
C TRP A 118 -26.92 -19.96 17.64
#